data_AF-A0AAU6TLJ7-F1
#
_entry.id   AF-A0AAU6TLJ7-F1
#
_cell.length_a   1.000
_cell.length_b   1.000
_cell.length_c   1.000
_cell.angle_alpha   90.00
_cell.angle_beta   90.00
_cell.angle_gamma   90.00
#
_symmetry.space_group_name_H-M   'P 1'
#
loop_
_entity.id
_entity.type
_entity.pdbx_description
1 polymer ?
#
loop_
_entity_poly.entity_id
_entity_poly.type
_entity_poly.pdbx_seq_one_letter_code
_entity_poly.pdbx_strand_id
1 'polypeptide(L)'
;MNSIKYKSMLLLIIISLVVMAAVFSGSYFFAREYLTNQLEQDINDTNKTLSVVLKEPIFSYDNHLIDNITKSFVNYPYLYQIKAFDVSVHRGILTYHA
;
A
#
# COMPACT_ATOMS: atom_id res chain seq x y z
N MET A 1 3.37 38.27 37.04
CA MET A 1 2.94 37.58 35.80
C MET A 1 2.15 38.46 34.80
N ASN A 2 2.17 39.80 34.92
CA ASN A 2 1.44 40.73 34.02
C ASN A 2 2.36 41.61 33.15
N SER A 3 3.56 41.13 32.82
CA SER A 3 4.43 41.87 31.90
C SER A 3 4.00 41.62 30.46
N ILE A 4 3.95 42.68 29.65
CA ILE A 4 3.72 42.62 28.19
C ILE A 4 4.64 41.59 27.52
N LYS A 5 5.88 41.43 28.03
CA LYS A 5 6.83 40.41 27.57
C LYS A 5 6.27 38.98 27.64
N TYR A 6 5.55 38.64 28.71
CA TYR A 6 4.96 37.31 28.86
C TYR A 6 3.81 37.09 27.88
N LYS A 7 2.94 38.11 27.68
CA LYS A 7 1.85 38.03 26.69
C LYS A 7 2.38 37.89 25.26
N SER A 8 3.44 38.62 24.90
CA SER A 8 4.09 38.51 23.59
C SER A 8 4.77 37.16 23.39
N MET A 9 5.44 36.62 24.42
CA MET A 9 6.07 35.29 24.35
C MET A 9 5.03 34.18 24.17
N LEU A 10 3.89 34.28 24.87
CA LEU A 10 2.80 33.32 24.76
C LEU A 10 2.17 33.35 23.35
N LEU A 11 1.97 34.53 22.76
CA LEU A 11 1.51 34.67 21.38
C LEU A 11 2.47 34.02 20.37
N LEU A 12 3.78 34.23 20.51
CA LEU A 12 4.77 33.62 19.63
C LEU A 12 4.75 32.10 19.71
N ILE A 13 4.61 31.54 20.92
CA ILE A 13 4.50 30.08 21.12
C ILE A 13 3.25 29.54 20.45
N ILE A 14 2.10 30.19 20.62
CA ILE A 14 0.84 29.76 19.97
C ILE A 14 1.00 29.78 18.45
N ILE A 15 1.52 30.88 17.89
CA ILE A 15 1.69 31.00 16.44
C ILE A 15 2.65 29.94 15.91
N SER A 16 3.77 29.71 16.60
CA SER A 16 4.72 28.67 16.24
C SER A 16 4.09 27.28 16.28
N LEU A 17 3.29 26.98 17.30
CA LEU A 17 2.58 25.71 17.43
C LEU A 17 1.54 25.52 16.31
N VAL A 18 0.81 26.58 15.95
CA VAL A 18 -0.16 26.55 14.85
C VAL A 18 0.54 26.29 13.51
N VAL A 19 1.66 26.97 13.24
CA VAL A 19 2.42 26.75 12.00
C VAL A 19 2.95 25.32 11.96
N MET A 20 3.51 24.81 13.07
CA MET A 20 3.99 23.44 13.15
C MET A 20 2.87 22.42 12.90
N ALA A 21 1.71 22.62 13.53
CA ALA A 21 0.54 21.75 13.34
C ALA A 21 0.02 21.79 11.89
N ALA A 22 -0.02 22.97 11.27
CA ALA A 22 -0.46 23.14 9.88
C ALA A 22 0.48 22.44 8.90
N VAL A 23 1.80 22.64 9.04
CA VAL A 23 2.80 21.99 8.18
C VAL A 23 2.76 20.48 8.37
N PHE A 24 2.76 20.00 9.62
CA PHE A 24 2.71 18.57 9.90
C PHE A 24 1.45 17.91 9.32
N SER A 25 0.29 18.55 9.50
CA SER A 25 -0.97 18.04 8.95
C SER A 25 -0.94 18.02 7.43
N GLY A 26 -0.52 19.12 6.79
CA GLY A 26 -0.41 19.20 5.34
C GLY A 26 0.53 18.14 4.76
N SER A 27 1.73 18.00 5.32
CA SER A 27 2.69 16.98 4.92
C SER A 27 2.14 15.56 5.12
N TYR A 28 1.43 15.30 6.22
CA TYR A 28 0.79 14.01 6.46
C TYR A 28 -0.27 13.68 5.40
N PHE A 29 -1.15 14.63 5.07
CA PHE A 29 -2.17 14.42 4.04
C PHE A 29 -1.54 14.16 2.68
N PHE A 30 -0.53 14.94 2.30
CA PHE A 30 0.17 14.76 1.03
C PHE A 30 0.91 13.42 0.96
N ALA A 31 1.64 13.05 2.01
CA ALA A 31 2.33 11.77 2.07
C ALA A 31 1.35 10.59 2.05
N ARG A 32 0.22 10.70 2.77
CA ARG A 32 -0.82 9.69 2.77
C ARG A 32 -1.40 9.48 1.37
N GLU A 33 -1.73 10.55 0.66
CA GLU A 33 -2.29 10.47 -0.68
C GLU A 33 -1.27 9.89 -1.67
N TYR A 34 -0.02 10.37 -1.62
CA TYR A 34 1.07 9.84 -2.44
C TYR A 34 1.28 8.33 -2.23
N LEU A 35 1.40 7.88 -0.97
CA LEU A 35 1.60 6.47 -0.65
C LEU A 35 0.39 5.61 -0.99
N THR A 36 -0.83 6.14 -0.84
CA THR A 36 -2.06 5.41 -1.21
C THR A 36 -2.13 5.20 -2.73
N ASN A 37 -1.85 6.24 -3.50
CA ASN A 37 -1.85 6.16 -4.96
C ASN A 37 -0.73 5.24 -5.47
N GLN A 38 0.46 5.30 -4.86
CA GLN A 38 1.56 4.40 -5.17
C GLN A 38 1.19 2.95 -4.86
N LEU A 39 0.60 2.68 -3.70
CA LEU A 39 0.14 1.34 -3.33
C LEU A 39 -0.91 0.79 -4.30
N GLU A 40 -1.88 1.61 -4.70
CA GLU A 40 -2.89 1.22 -5.68
C GLU A 40 -2.26 0.90 -7.04
N GLN A 41 -1.29 1.68 -7.47
CA GLN A 41 -0.55 1.44 -8.70
C GLN A 41 0.26 0.13 -8.63
N ASP A 42 1.02 -0.10 -7.56
CA ASP A 42 1.82 -1.30 -7.37
C ASP A 42 0.94 -2.57 -7.33
N ILE A 43 -0.22 -2.49 -6.69
CA ILE A 43 -1.23 -3.59 -6.69
C ILE A 43 -1.76 -3.83 -8.10
N ASN A 44 -2.09 -2.78 -8.85
CA ASN A 44 -2.61 -2.89 -10.22
C ASN A 44 -1.59 -3.51 -11.17
N ASP A 45 -0.32 -3.08 -11.09
CA ASP A 45 0.77 -3.61 -11.91
C ASP A 45 1.08 -5.06 -11.56
N THR A 46 1.05 -5.40 -10.26
CA THR A 46 1.17 -6.79 -9.79
C THR A 46 0.03 -7.66 -10.31
N ASN A 47 -1.22 -7.21 -10.17
CA ASN A 47 -2.39 -7.94 -10.65
C ASN A 47 -2.35 -8.16 -12.16
N LYS A 48 -1.95 -7.14 -12.92
CA LYS A 48 -1.82 -7.24 -14.38
C LYS A 48 -0.74 -8.26 -14.77
N THR A 49 0.43 -8.18 -14.14
CA THR A 49 1.54 -9.10 -14.38
C THR A 49 1.13 -10.53 -14.04
N LEU A 50 0.57 -10.76 -12.86
CA LEU A 50 0.15 -12.07 -12.42
C LEU A 50 -0.98 -12.63 -13.29
N SER A 51 -1.92 -11.78 -13.75
CA SER A 51 -2.98 -12.19 -14.67
C SER A 51 -2.43 -12.65 -16.03
N VAL A 52 -1.39 -12.00 -16.54
CA VAL A 52 -0.75 -12.41 -17.81
C VAL A 52 -0.03 -13.74 -17.61
N VAL A 53 0.84 -13.83 -16.60
CA VAL A 53 1.65 -15.03 -16.35
C VAL A 53 0.78 -16.25 -16.06
N LEU A 54 -0.26 -16.13 -15.24
CA LEU A 54 -1.14 -17.26 -14.91
C LEU A 54 -2.08 -17.65 -16.07
N LYS A 55 -2.30 -16.78 -17.06
CA LYS A 55 -3.06 -17.11 -18.28
C LYS A 55 -2.22 -17.85 -19.32
N GLU A 56 -0.90 -17.87 -19.19
CA GLU A 56 -0.07 -18.57 -20.16
C GLU A 56 -0.31 -20.09 -20.08
N PRO A 57 -0.64 -20.75 -21.20
CA PRO A 57 -1.06 -22.16 -21.21
C PRO A 57 -0.01 -23.14 -20.66
N ILE A 58 1.25 -22.72 -20.65
CA ILE A 58 2.37 -23.50 -20.11
C ILE A 58 2.38 -23.53 -18.57
N PHE A 59 1.75 -22.56 -17.91
CA PHE A 59 1.71 -22.45 -16.45
C PHE A 59 0.35 -22.81 -15.86
N SER A 60 -0.73 -22.75 -16.64
CA SER A 60 -2.11 -22.98 -16.16
C SER A 60 -2.43 -24.43 -15.74
N TYR A 61 -1.59 -25.41 -16.09
CA TYR A 61 -1.86 -26.83 -15.84
C TYR A 61 -0.94 -27.48 -14.79
N ASP A 62 0.13 -26.80 -14.38
CA ASP A 62 1.07 -27.30 -13.38
C ASP A 62 0.92 -26.52 -12.06
N ASN A 63 0.25 -27.15 -11.10
CA ASN A 63 0.02 -26.58 -9.77
C ASN A 63 1.33 -26.22 -9.04
N HIS A 64 2.43 -26.91 -9.29
CA HIS A 64 3.72 -26.59 -8.68
C HIS A 64 4.34 -25.32 -9.29
N LEU A 65 4.16 -25.09 -10.59
CA LEU A 65 4.59 -23.85 -11.23
C LEU A 65 3.74 -22.66 -10.77
N ILE A 66 2.42 -22.82 -10.64
CA ILE A 66 1.52 -21.79 -10.12
C ILE A 66 1.90 -21.40 -8.68
N ASP A 67 2.18 -22.37 -7.81
CA ASP A 67 2.60 -22.15 -6.43
C ASP A 67 3.95 -21.41 -6.36
N ASN A 68 4.94 -21.82 -7.15
CA ASN A 68 6.26 -21.17 -7.19
C ASN A 68 6.19 -19.73 -7.74
N ILE A 69 5.44 -19.53 -8.82
CA ILE A 69 5.22 -18.20 -9.39
C ILE A 69 4.52 -17.34 -8.34
N THR A 70 3.42 -17.79 -7.76
CA THR A 70 2.66 -16.98 -6.80
C THR A 70 3.50 -16.65 -5.56
N LYS A 71 4.22 -17.63 -4.99
CA LYS A 71 5.15 -17.42 -3.86
C LYS A 71 6.28 -16.43 -4.18
N SER A 72 6.72 -16.31 -5.44
CA SER A 72 7.72 -15.30 -5.80
C SER A 72 7.21 -13.87 -5.63
N PHE A 73 5.89 -13.63 -5.83
CA PHE A 73 5.26 -12.33 -5.61
C PHE A 73 4.90 -12.10 -4.13
N VAL A 74 4.70 -13.15 -3.34
CA VAL A 74 4.39 -13.06 -1.91
C VAL A 74 5.53 -12.37 -1.09
N ASN A 75 6.75 -12.30 -1.63
CA ASN A 75 7.86 -11.57 -1.02
C ASN A 75 7.72 -10.02 -1.09
N TYR A 76 6.74 -9.48 -1.81
CA TYR A 76 6.53 -8.04 -1.84
C TYR A 76 5.90 -7.55 -0.51
N PRO A 77 6.54 -6.61 0.20
CA PRO A 77 6.13 -6.22 1.56
C PRO A 77 4.77 -5.50 1.62
N TYR A 78 4.24 -5.06 0.48
CA TYR A 78 2.93 -4.43 0.35
C TYR A 78 1.80 -5.42 0.05
N LEU A 79 2.11 -6.70 -0.22
CA LEU A 79 1.12 -7.73 -0.51
C LEU A 79 0.81 -8.54 0.74
N TYR A 80 -0.42 -8.44 1.23
CA TYR A 80 -0.90 -9.24 2.36
C TYR A 80 -1.39 -10.64 1.93
N GLN A 81 -2.04 -10.71 0.76
CA GLN A 81 -2.70 -11.92 0.29
C GLN A 81 -2.80 -11.92 -1.24
N ILE A 82 -2.62 -13.09 -1.85
CA ILE A 82 -2.90 -13.33 -3.27
C ILE A 82 -3.97 -14.42 -3.40
N LYS A 83 -4.99 -14.18 -4.23
CA LYS A 83 -6.06 -15.16 -4.53
C LYS A 83 -6.09 -15.43 -6.03
N ALA A 84 -5.98 -16.69 -6.42
CA ALA A 84 -6.10 -17.12 -7.80
C ALA A 84 -7.40 -17.92 -8.01
N PHE A 85 -8.11 -17.63 -9.10
CA PHE A 85 -9.36 -18.28 -9.47
C PHE A 85 -9.17 -19.01 -10.80
N ASP A 86 -9.33 -20.34 -10.81
CA ASP A 86 -9.42 -21.12 -12.05
C ASP A 86 -10.88 -21.08 -12.56
N VAL A 87 -11.09 -20.55 -13.76
CA VAL A 87 -12.43 -20.44 -14.39
C VAL A 87 -12.66 -21.60 -15.36
N SER A 88 -11.63 -22.37 -15.70
CA SER A 88 -11.67 -23.43 -16.72
C SER A 88 -11.95 -24.82 -16.14
N VAL A 89 -11.72 -25.02 -14.84
CA VAL A 89 -12.02 -26.26 -14.14
C VAL A 89 -12.71 -25.94 -12.82
N HIS A 90 -13.68 -26.77 -12.44
CA HIS A 90 -14.46 -26.73 -11.20
C HIS A 90 -13.63 -26.91 -9.90
N ARG A 91 -12.38 -26.42 -9.86
CA ARG A 91 -11.39 -26.60 -8.79
C ARG A 91 -11.26 -25.28 -8.02
N GLY A 92 -11.28 -25.42 -6.70
CA GLY A 92 -11.54 -24.34 -5.74
C GLY A 92 -10.52 -23.19 -5.71
N ILE A 93 -10.84 -22.20 -4.88
CA ILE A 93 -10.08 -20.97 -4.68
C ILE A 93 -8.72 -21.30 -4.04
N LEU A 94 -7.61 -20.96 -4.70
CA LEU A 94 -6.27 -21.06 -4.12
C LEU A 94 -5.93 -19.73 -3.44
N THR A 95 -5.70 -19.79 -2.13
CA THR A 95 -5.42 -18.62 -1.28
C THR A 95 -4.01 -18.72 -0.72
N TYR A 96 -3.19 -17.70 -0.97
CA TYR A 96 -1.80 -17.61 -0.50
C TYR A 96 -1.64 -16.41 0.43
N HIS A 97 -1.01 -16.63 1.58
CA HIS A 97 -0.70 -15.60 2.56
C HIS A 97 0.78 -15.23 2.45
N ALA A 98 1.07 -13.94 2.64
CA ALA A 98 2.43 -13.45 2.83
C ALA A 98 3.01 -13.74 4.20
#